data_AF-A0A7Y9LET1-F1
#
_entry.id   AF-A0A7Y9LET1-F1
#
_cell.length_a   1.000
_cell.length_b   1.000
_cell.length_c   1.000
_cell.angle_alpha   90.00
_cell.angle_beta   90.00
_cell.angle_gamma   90.00
#
_symmetry.space_group_name_H-M   'P 1'
#
loop_
_entity.id
_entity.type
_entity.pdbx_description
1 polymer ?
#
loop_
_entity_poly.entity_id
_entity_poly.type
_entity_poly.pdbx_seq_one_letter_code
_entity_poly.pdbx_strand_id
1 'polypeptide(L)'
;MESLRRRGKITFAHRGLCGRQPENTLPSLAAAIPYADYCEIDIRVTADDQLVLMHDATLRRTTDVAGVFPERADDPVSTFTLAELRRLDAGRWFDPGAATGIPTLREALELLAGSHCGALLELKTDSMNLVAAELTRHLADHPEARVAAASVVPARSAELRRLLPKSIIGVLFLDAGTITDAEIAGYAEYADFLCFRTDRITAPLVDRVHRAGPLIMHNTNTRAWMDEGARAGADGTMTDWPDRREESHLGFAELIIEAESLLGVARTSGPASRRRGDHGLGFKFSGRSGLAVELALGDWFEFPFIADQGRTALRCDLVRHPAGGVISADLDDAPIASGLDLRGPSPSQREIEFTQALAAGPHRLRLTATTPGTLLLDRLSLRHARSTVP
;
A
#
# COMPACT_ATOMS: atom_id res chain seq x y z
N MET A 1 18.62 -17.51 -1.81
CA MET A 1 17.31 -18.21 -1.83
C MET A 1 17.15 -19.22 -0.71
N GLU A 2 18.00 -20.23 -0.59
CA GLU A 2 17.81 -21.28 0.43
C GLU A 2 17.97 -20.79 1.89
N SER A 3 18.75 -19.72 2.11
CA SER A 3 18.83 -19.02 3.40
C SER A 3 17.53 -18.25 3.72
N LEU A 4 16.90 -17.64 2.70
CA LEU A 4 15.61 -16.96 2.83
C LEU A 4 14.47 -17.94 3.09
N ARG A 5 14.45 -19.09 2.40
CA ARG A 5 13.47 -20.18 2.62
C ARG A 5 13.57 -20.82 4.02
N ARG A 6 14.74 -20.80 4.66
CA ARG A 6 15.00 -21.48 5.95
C ARG A 6 14.63 -20.66 7.19
N ARG A 7 14.47 -19.34 7.08
CA ARG A 7 14.24 -18.43 8.23
C ARG A 7 12.79 -18.33 8.69
N GLY A 8 11.86 -19.02 8.04
CA GLY A 8 10.44 -18.78 8.20
C GLY A 8 9.96 -17.68 7.24
N LYS A 9 8.89 -16.97 7.61
CA LYS A 9 8.27 -15.98 6.72
C LYS A 9 9.07 -14.68 6.72
N ILE A 10 9.53 -14.22 5.57
CA ILE A 10 10.27 -12.98 5.37
C ILE A 10 9.38 -11.75 5.66
N THR A 11 9.94 -10.69 6.23
CA THR A 11 9.25 -9.40 6.40
C THR A 11 9.93 -8.28 5.61
N PHE A 12 9.19 -7.62 4.72
CA PHE A 12 9.59 -6.39 4.06
C PHE A 12 8.82 -5.21 4.69
N ALA A 13 9.55 -4.24 5.26
CA ALA A 13 8.97 -2.99 5.76
C ALA A 13 8.77 -2.02 4.58
N HIS A 14 7.52 -1.85 4.15
CA HIS A 14 7.17 -1.04 2.97
C HIS A 14 7.52 0.42 3.24
N ARG A 15 8.47 0.97 2.47
CA ARG A 15 9.00 2.35 2.68
C ARG A 15 9.51 2.60 4.11
N GLY A 16 10.00 1.56 4.78
CA GLY A 16 10.33 1.53 6.21
C GLY A 16 9.12 1.28 7.12
N LEU A 17 9.12 1.85 8.34
CA LEU A 17 7.99 1.76 9.27
C LEU A 17 6.96 2.86 8.93
N CYS A 18 6.48 2.89 7.69
CA CYS A 18 5.71 4.02 7.17
C CYS A 18 4.32 4.18 7.81
N GLY A 19 3.81 3.16 8.51
CA GLY A 19 2.64 3.29 9.37
C GLY A 19 2.86 4.20 10.58
N ARG A 20 4.11 4.46 10.99
CA ARG A 20 4.43 5.28 12.17
C ARG A 20 5.44 6.41 11.91
N GLN A 21 6.04 6.45 10.73
CA GLN A 21 7.10 7.38 10.36
C GLN A 21 6.86 7.86 8.92
N PRO A 22 7.35 9.05 8.54
CA PRO A 22 7.24 9.51 7.17
C PRO A 22 7.95 8.55 6.21
N GLU A 23 7.19 8.04 5.23
CA GLU A 23 7.65 7.03 4.27
C GLU A 23 8.96 7.41 3.57
N ASN A 24 9.82 6.44 3.24
CA ASN A 24 11.04 6.67 2.44
C ASN A 24 12.05 7.65 3.08
N THR A 25 12.05 7.79 4.41
CA THR A 25 12.99 8.65 5.14
C THR A 25 13.93 7.83 6.03
N LEU A 26 15.12 8.36 6.36
CA LEU A 26 16.06 7.67 7.26
C LEU A 26 15.43 7.31 8.63
N PRO A 27 14.60 8.17 9.27
CA PRO A 27 13.88 7.77 10.49
C PRO A 27 12.94 6.58 10.29
N SER A 28 12.20 6.50 9.17
CA SER A 28 11.33 5.37 8.87
C SER A 28 12.10 4.07 8.70
N LEU A 29 13.23 4.12 8.00
CA LEU A 29 14.11 2.95 7.82
C LEU A 29 14.72 2.50 9.14
N ALA A 30 15.28 3.43 9.92
CA ALA A 30 15.89 3.13 11.22
C ALA A 30 14.88 2.47 12.18
N ALA A 31 13.64 2.96 12.20
CA ALA A 31 12.59 2.43 13.05
C ALA A 31 12.11 1.04 12.62
N ALA A 32 12.25 0.66 11.35
CA ALA A 32 11.87 -0.65 10.83
C ALA A 32 12.92 -1.75 11.08
N ILE A 33 14.19 -1.39 11.29
CA ILE A 33 15.30 -2.35 11.46
C ILE A 33 14.98 -3.48 12.44
N PRO A 34 14.40 -3.25 13.64
CA PRO A 34 14.14 -4.34 14.59
C PRO A 34 13.09 -5.36 14.14
N TYR A 35 12.23 -5.01 13.18
CA TYR A 35 11.01 -5.75 12.85
C TYR A 35 11.02 -6.36 11.45
N ALA A 36 12.07 -6.13 10.66
CA ALA A 36 12.08 -6.46 9.24
C ALA A 36 13.38 -7.13 8.79
N ASP A 37 13.25 -8.05 7.83
CA ASP A 37 14.41 -8.62 7.13
C ASP A 37 14.96 -7.66 6.08
N TYR A 38 14.08 -6.85 5.49
CA TYR A 38 14.42 -5.81 4.53
C TYR A 38 13.54 -4.59 4.75
N CYS A 39 14.10 -3.40 4.61
CA CYS A 39 13.33 -2.20 4.32
C CYS A 39 13.16 -2.07 2.81
N GLU A 40 11.92 -2.01 2.36
CA GLU A 40 11.61 -1.65 0.99
C GLU A 40 11.72 -0.12 0.83
N ILE A 41 12.30 0.31 -0.29
CA ILE A 41 12.56 1.72 -0.61
C ILE A 41 12.31 1.99 -2.08
N ASP A 42 11.66 3.11 -2.38
CA ASP A 42 11.34 3.51 -3.74
C ASP A 42 12.44 4.41 -4.31
N ILE A 43 13.05 4.07 -5.44
CA ILE A 43 14.16 4.87 -5.99
C ILE A 43 13.77 5.66 -7.25
N ARG A 44 14.12 6.94 -7.26
CA ARG A 44 14.03 7.86 -8.41
C ARG A 44 15.35 8.57 -8.65
N VAL A 45 15.46 9.24 -9.80
CA VAL A 45 16.66 9.95 -10.24
C VAL A 45 16.38 11.44 -10.32
N THR A 46 17.30 12.25 -9.82
CA THR A 46 17.30 13.72 -9.91
C THR A 46 17.84 14.21 -11.26
N ALA A 47 17.72 15.52 -11.53
CA ALA A 47 18.26 16.14 -12.75
C ALA A 47 19.79 16.07 -12.86
N ASP A 48 20.48 15.86 -11.75
CA ASP A 48 21.93 15.72 -11.62
C ASP A 48 22.35 14.27 -11.30
N ASP A 49 21.57 13.30 -11.79
CA ASP A 49 21.85 11.85 -11.78
C ASP A 49 22.05 11.24 -10.37
N GLN A 50 21.46 11.85 -9.34
CA GLN A 50 21.48 11.31 -7.98
C GLN A 50 20.26 10.40 -7.75
N LEU A 51 20.50 9.24 -7.15
CA LEU A 51 19.42 8.33 -6.74
C LEU A 51 18.87 8.77 -5.38
N VAL A 52 17.56 9.02 -5.33
CA VAL A 52 16.84 9.48 -4.14
C VAL A 52 15.65 8.59 -3.81
N LEU A 53 15.28 8.57 -2.53
CA LEU A 53 14.14 7.81 -2.04
C LEU A 53 12.86 8.62 -2.24
N MET A 54 11.97 8.16 -3.13
CA MET A 54 10.69 8.80 -3.41
C MET A 54 9.73 7.88 -4.16
N HIS A 55 8.53 7.68 -3.61
CA HIS A 55 7.50 6.87 -4.25
C HIS A 55 6.91 7.57 -5.49
N ASP A 56 6.45 8.80 -5.33
CA ASP A 56 5.67 9.50 -6.35
C ASP A 56 6.58 10.11 -7.42
N ALA A 57 6.04 10.30 -8.62
CA ALA A 57 6.79 10.98 -9.68
C ALA A 57 7.04 12.47 -9.34
N THR A 58 6.20 13.07 -8.49
CA THR A 58 6.30 14.45 -8.02
C THR A 58 6.53 14.49 -6.51
N LEU A 59 6.87 15.68 -5.99
CA LEU A 59 7.20 15.88 -4.57
C LEU A 59 5.99 16.33 -3.73
N ARG A 60 4.83 16.54 -4.36
CA ARG A 60 3.70 17.28 -3.76
C ARG A 60 3.10 16.63 -2.52
N ARG A 61 2.95 15.30 -2.51
CA ARG A 61 2.23 14.59 -1.43
C ARG A 61 3.04 14.53 -0.15
N THR A 62 4.35 14.29 -0.27
CA THR A 62 5.23 13.91 0.84
C THR A 62 6.28 14.96 1.16
N THR A 63 6.14 16.19 0.66
CA THR A 63 7.08 17.28 0.96
C THR A 63 6.39 18.65 1.03
N ASP A 64 7.16 19.67 1.42
CA ASP A 64 6.76 21.08 1.38
C ASP A 64 7.11 21.80 0.06
N VAL A 65 7.30 21.07 -1.05
CA VAL A 65 7.68 21.63 -2.37
C VAL A 65 6.78 22.79 -2.81
N ALA A 66 5.48 22.74 -2.52
CA ALA A 66 4.55 23.80 -2.92
C ALA A 66 4.80 25.13 -2.17
N GLY A 67 5.44 25.08 -1.01
CA GLY A 67 5.89 26.27 -0.27
C GLY A 67 7.29 26.73 -0.67
N VAL A 68 8.22 25.80 -0.92
CA VAL A 68 9.62 26.12 -1.21
C VAL A 68 9.85 26.45 -2.69
N PHE A 69 9.14 25.79 -3.60
CA PHE A 69 9.19 25.97 -5.05
C PHE A 69 7.76 26.00 -5.67
N PRO A 70 6.95 27.05 -5.41
CA PRO A 70 5.55 27.10 -5.83
C PRO A 70 5.31 26.87 -7.32
N GLU A 71 6.15 27.47 -8.17
CA GLU A 71 6.07 27.36 -9.64
C GLU A 71 6.45 25.97 -10.18
N ARG A 72 7.00 25.11 -9.33
CA ARG A 72 7.48 23.76 -9.66
C ARG A 72 6.81 22.70 -8.80
N ALA A 73 5.72 23.02 -8.12
CA ALA A 73 5.07 22.13 -7.16
C ALA A 73 4.58 20.81 -7.78
N ASP A 74 4.30 20.81 -9.09
CA ASP A 74 3.85 19.66 -9.87
C ASP A 74 4.94 19.10 -10.79
N ASP A 75 6.14 19.67 -10.77
CA ASP A 75 7.26 19.17 -11.56
C ASP A 75 7.67 17.76 -11.05
N PRO A 76 8.11 16.87 -11.95
CA PRO A 76 8.59 15.57 -11.54
C PRO A 76 9.96 15.69 -10.85
N VAL A 77 10.25 14.74 -9.95
CA VAL A 77 11.51 14.64 -9.19
C VAL A 77 12.74 14.77 -10.11
N SER A 78 12.66 14.23 -11.33
CA SER A 78 13.73 14.24 -12.33
C SER A 78 14.09 15.62 -12.88
N THR A 79 13.36 16.69 -12.56
CA THR A 79 13.75 18.07 -12.93
C THR A 79 14.48 18.79 -11.80
N PHE A 80 14.46 18.27 -10.58
CA PHE A 80 15.13 18.87 -9.44
C PHE A 80 16.53 18.30 -9.29
N THR A 81 17.50 19.15 -8.95
CA THR A 81 18.83 18.72 -8.52
C THR A 81 18.78 18.21 -7.07
N LEU A 82 19.74 17.39 -6.65
CA LEU A 82 19.83 16.96 -5.26
C LEU A 82 19.94 18.17 -4.31
N ALA A 83 20.69 19.20 -4.69
CA ALA A 83 20.83 20.42 -3.89
C ALA A 83 19.48 21.14 -3.66
N GLU A 84 18.59 21.13 -4.66
CA GLU A 84 17.23 21.66 -4.50
C GLU A 84 16.38 20.76 -3.60
N LEU A 85 16.44 19.44 -3.79
CA LEU A 85 15.70 18.48 -2.96
C LEU A 85 16.11 18.56 -1.48
N ARG A 86 17.37 18.86 -1.18
CA ARG A 86 17.85 19.06 0.20
C ARG A 86 17.24 20.25 0.92
N ARG A 87 16.56 21.15 0.21
CA ARG A 87 15.84 22.29 0.81
C ARG A 87 14.44 21.92 1.28
N LEU A 88 13.96 20.73 0.94
CA LEU A 88 12.60 20.28 1.24
C LEU A 88 12.54 19.51 2.55
N ASP A 89 11.44 19.71 3.27
CA ASP A 89 11.02 18.86 4.38
C ASP A 89 10.14 17.73 3.85
N ALA A 90 10.51 16.49 4.14
CA ALA A 90 9.85 15.26 3.75
C ALA A 90 9.14 14.55 4.91
N GLY A 91 8.93 15.23 6.04
CA GLY A 91 8.41 14.62 7.27
C GLY A 91 7.18 15.31 7.85
N ARG A 92 7.09 16.64 7.76
CA ARG A 92 6.00 17.43 8.37
C ARG A 92 4.63 17.21 7.78
N TRP A 93 4.55 16.62 6.59
CA TRP A 93 3.28 16.17 6.01
C TRP A 93 2.67 15.00 6.81
N PHE A 94 3.52 14.18 7.42
CA PHE A 94 3.12 13.02 8.23
C PHE A 94 2.87 13.42 9.69
N ASP A 95 3.84 14.09 10.31
CA ASP A 95 3.72 14.62 11.68
C ASP A 95 4.47 15.97 11.76
N PRO A 96 3.84 17.05 12.27
CA PRO A 96 4.47 18.37 12.40
C PRO A 96 5.84 18.38 13.12
N GLY A 97 6.09 17.43 14.01
CA GLY A 97 7.33 17.27 14.77
C GLY A 97 8.39 16.38 14.09
N ALA A 98 8.06 15.71 12.98
CA ALA A 98 8.91 14.71 12.32
C ALA A 98 9.76 15.27 11.15
N ALA A 99 10.18 16.54 11.23
CA ALA A 99 10.97 17.20 10.19
C ALA A 99 12.19 16.35 9.77
N THR A 100 12.30 16.05 8.48
CA THR A 100 13.39 15.25 7.92
C THR A 100 13.54 15.54 6.43
N GLY A 101 14.70 15.22 5.84
CA GLY A 101 14.96 15.47 4.42
C GLY A 101 14.71 14.24 3.56
N ILE A 102 14.68 14.45 2.24
CA ILE A 102 14.66 13.36 1.24
C ILE A 102 16.04 12.66 1.25
N PRO A 103 16.13 11.36 1.56
CA PRO A 103 17.40 10.64 1.53
C PRO A 103 17.86 10.33 0.10
N THR A 104 19.16 10.24 -0.08
CA THR A 104 19.75 9.53 -1.23
C THR A 104 19.72 8.03 -1.01
N LEU A 105 19.78 7.25 -2.09
CA LEU A 105 19.95 5.80 -2.00
C LEU A 105 21.21 5.43 -1.22
N ARG A 106 22.30 6.16 -1.42
CA ARG A 106 23.55 5.96 -0.68
C ARG A 106 23.34 6.06 0.83
N GLU A 107 22.69 7.12 1.31
CA GLU A 107 22.44 7.32 2.74
C GLU A 107 21.56 6.20 3.32
N ALA A 108 20.55 5.76 2.58
CA ALA A 108 19.69 4.65 3.00
C ALA A 108 20.46 3.32 3.07
N LEU A 109 21.30 3.04 2.08
CA LEU A 109 22.12 1.82 2.05
C LEU A 109 23.17 1.81 3.18
N GLU A 110 23.85 2.93 3.42
CA GLU A 110 24.81 3.07 4.54
C GLU A 110 24.14 2.85 5.90
N LEU A 111 22.93 3.38 6.10
CA LEU A 111 22.15 3.14 7.32
C LEU A 111 21.86 1.65 7.52
N LEU A 112 21.46 0.95 6.46
CA LEU A 112 21.04 -0.46 6.53
C LEU A 112 22.22 -1.44 6.63
N ALA A 113 23.35 -1.12 5.99
CA ALA A 113 24.56 -1.96 6.02
C ALA A 113 25.09 -2.18 7.44
N GLY A 114 24.90 -1.21 8.35
CA GLY A 114 25.24 -1.36 9.77
C GLY A 114 24.30 -2.28 10.57
N SER A 115 23.36 -2.97 9.93
CA SER A 115 22.30 -3.74 10.59
C SER A 115 22.09 -5.13 9.97
N HIS A 116 21.18 -5.91 10.55
CA HIS A 116 20.76 -7.21 9.99
C HIS A 116 19.71 -7.07 8.86
N CYS A 117 19.12 -5.88 8.73
CA CYS A 117 18.04 -5.55 7.81
C CYS A 117 18.64 -5.12 6.47
N GLY A 118 18.18 -5.76 5.39
CA GLY A 118 18.60 -5.44 4.03
C GLY A 118 17.81 -4.30 3.40
N ALA A 119 18.19 -3.93 2.18
CA ALA A 119 17.42 -3.01 1.34
C ALA A 119 16.70 -3.78 0.23
N LEU A 120 15.42 -3.51 0.01
CA LEU A 120 14.67 -3.93 -1.17
C LEU A 120 14.32 -2.69 -1.99
N LEU A 121 14.93 -2.53 -3.17
CA LEU A 121 14.74 -1.34 -3.99
C LEU A 121 13.58 -1.54 -4.96
N GLU A 122 12.50 -0.78 -4.85
CA GLU A 122 11.54 -0.65 -5.95
C GLU A 122 12.08 0.31 -7.03
N LEU A 123 12.27 -0.23 -8.24
CA LEU A 123 12.81 0.48 -9.39
C LEU A 123 11.74 1.38 -10.04
N LYS A 124 11.66 2.65 -9.61
CA LYS A 124 10.78 3.68 -10.21
C LYS A 124 11.48 4.60 -11.21
N THR A 125 12.64 4.17 -11.70
CA THR A 125 13.45 4.85 -12.72
C THR A 125 13.82 3.87 -13.82
N ASP A 126 14.14 4.38 -15.01
CA ASP A 126 14.71 3.61 -16.13
C ASP A 126 16.25 3.66 -16.16
N SER A 127 16.89 4.42 -15.25
CA SER A 127 18.35 4.58 -15.21
C SER A 127 19.07 3.39 -14.57
N MET A 128 18.89 2.18 -15.10
CA MET A 128 19.44 0.94 -14.51
C MET A 128 20.96 0.93 -14.39
N ASN A 129 21.69 1.62 -15.27
CA ASN A 129 23.15 1.77 -15.15
C ASN A 129 23.56 2.57 -13.90
N LEU A 130 22.81 3.62 -13.54
CA LEU A 130 23.08 4.38 -12.31
C LEU A 130 22.83 3.50 -11.07
N VAL A 131 21.71 2.75 -11.08
CA VAL A 131 21.36 1.81 -10.01
C VAL A 131 22.46 0.74 -9.87
N ALA A 132 22.84 0.10 -10.98
CA ALA A 132 23.86 -0.93 -10.98
C ALA A 132 25.23 -0.41 -10.51
N ALA A 133 25.61 0.80 -10.91
CA ALA A 133 26.85 1.44 -10.45
C ALA A 133 26.81 1.73 -8.95
N GLU A 134 25.67 2.22 -8.42
CA GLU A 134 25.51 2.47 -6.99
C GLU A 134 25.60 1.19 -6.17
N LEU A 135 24.87 0.14 -6.59
CA LEU A 135 24.88 -1.15 -5.91
C LEU A 135 26.23 -1.86 -6.00
N THR A 136 26.91 -1.80 -7.14
CA THR A 136 28.25 -2.40 -7.31
C THR A 136 29.24 -1.78 -6.33
N ARG A 137 29.21 -0.45 -6.21
CA ARG A 137 30.09 0.25 -5.27
C ARG A 137 29.74 -0.08 -3.83
N HIS A 138 28.46 0.00 -3.47
CA HIS A 138 28.02 -0.28 -2.11
C HIS A 138 28.37 -1.70 -1.68
N LEU A 139 28.19 -2.70 -2.54
CA LEU A 139 28.55 -4.09 -2.25
C LEU A 139 30.06 -4.35 -2.27
N ALA A 140 30.86 -3.48 -2.87
CA ALA A 140 32.32 -3.53 -2.77
C ALA A 140 32.79 -3.01 -1.40
N ASP A 141 32.14 -1.95 -0.91
CA ASP A 141 32.44 -1.33 0.39
C ASP A 141 31.86 -2.15 1.57
N HIS A 142 30.71 -2.81 1.36
CA HIS A 142 29.98 -3.61 2.35
C HIS A 142 29.59 -4.99 1.78
N PRO A 143 30.54 -5.95 1.69
CA PRO A 143 30.29 -7.25 1.06
C PRO A 143 29.22 -8.11 1.73
N GLU A 144 28.93 -7.86 3.01
CA GLU A 144 27.89 -8.51 3.80
C GLU A 144 26.50 -7.88 3.62
N ALA A 145 26.42 -6.70 3.01
CA ALA A 145 25.17 -5.98 2.84
C ALA A 145 24.17 -6.79 2.00
N ARG A 146 22.91 -6.78 2.45
CA ARG A 146 21.83 -7.52 1.81
C ARG A 146 21.02 -6.57 0.95
N VAL A 147 21.17 -6.67 -0.36
CA VAL A 147 20.40 -5.86 -1.32
C VAL A 147 19.57 -6.75 -2.24
N ALA A 148 18.30 -6.42 -2.35
CA ALA A 148 17.36 -6.93 -3.32
C ALA A 148 16.76 -5.77 -4.13
N ALA A 149 16.23 -6.06 -5.31
CA ALA A 149 15.51 -5.07 -6.11
C ALA A 149 14.29 -5.70 -6.77
N ALA A 150 13.26 -4.91 -7.01
CA ALA A 150 12.06 -5.34 -7.73
C ALA A 150 11.42 -4.19 -8.48
N SER A 151 10.50 -4.50 -9.38
CA SER A 151 9.75 -3.47 -10.08
C SER A 151 8.37 -3.97 -10.45
N VAL A 152 7.44 -3.01 -10.51
CA VAL A 152 6.11 -3.17 -11.14
C VAL A 152 6.20 -3.16 -12.67
N VAL A 153 7.35 -2.74 -13.22
CA VAL A 153 7.68 -2.79 -14.65
C VAL A 153 8.67 -3.94 -14.84
N PRO A 154 8.22 -5.16 -15.25
CA PRO A 154 9.07 -6.35 -15.24
C PRO A 154 10.35 -6.22 -16.08
N ALA A 155 10.30 -5.40 -17.15
CA ALA A 155 11.46 -5.10 -17.97
C ALA A 155 12.64 -4.49 -17.19
N ARG A 156 12.37 -3.65 -16.17
CA ARG A 156 13.42 -3.06 -15.30
C ARG A 156 14.12 -4.12 -14.46
N SER A 157 13.35 -5.05 -13.88
CA SER A 157 13.89 -6.19 -13.15
C SER A 157 14.75 -7.09 -14.04
N ALA A 158 14.28 -7.38 -15.26
CA ALA A 158 15.04 -8.16 -16.24
C ALA A 158 16.34 -7.46 -16.69
N GLU A 159 16.30 -6.14 -16.89
CA GLU A 159 17.49 -5.34 -17.21
C GLU A 159 18.50 -5.34 -16.06
N LEU A 160 18.05 -5.09 -14.82
CA LEU A 160 18.92 -5.09 -13.67
C LEU A 160 19.53 -6.48 -13.40
N ARG A 161 18.80 -7.57 -13.64
CA ARG A 161 19.35 -8.94 -13.60
C ARG A 161 20.54 -9.10 -14.55
N ARG A 162 20.49 -8.52 -15.75
CA ARG A 162 21.59 -8.62 -16.72
C ARG A 162 22.83 -7.87 -16.24
N LEU A 163 22.64 -6.70 -15.62
CA LEU A 163 23.72 -5.88 -15.08
C LEU A 163 24.31 -6.46 -13.79
N LEU A 164 23.48 -7.07 -12.94
CA LEU A 164 23.87 -7.66 -11.66
C LEU A 164 23.37 -9.12 -11.54
N PRO A 165 24.00 -10.09 -12.22
CA PRO A 165 23.49 -11.47 -12.29
C PRO A 165 23.33 -12.18 -10.95
N LYS A 166 24.04 -11.72 -9.91
CA LYS A 166 24.06 -12.33 -8.57
C LYS A 166 23.12 -11.65 -7.57
N SER A 167 22.46 -10.56 -7.93
CA SER A 167 21.53 -9.86 -7.02
C SER A 167 20.22 -10.64 -6.87
N ILE A 168 19.51 -10.37 -5.77
CA ILE A 168 18.15 -10.87 -5.58
C ILE A 168 17.20 -9.94 -6.33
N ILE A 169 16.49 -10.47 -7.32
CA ILE A 169 15.59 -9.69 -8.19
C ILE A 169 14.16 -10.19 -8.06
N GLY A 170 13.19 -9.29 -7.98
CA GLY A 170 11.77 -9.65 -7.97
C GLY A 170 10.92 -8.89 -8.97
N VAL A 171 9.66 -9.30 -9.07
CA VAL A 171 8.62 -8.61 -9.84
C VAL A 171 7.43 -8.34 -8.92
N LEU A 172 6.91 -7.11 -8.98
CA LEU A 172 5.77 -6.67 -8.18
C LEU A 172 4.52 -6.60 -9.07
N PHE A 173 3.40 -7.12 -8.59
CA PHE A 173 2.13 -7.10 -9.32
C PHE A 173 1.14 -6.16 -8.61
N LEU A 174 0.82 -5.03 -9.26
CA LEU A 174 -0.14 -4.04 -8.75
C LEU A 174 -1.60 -4.40 -9.07
N ASP A 175 -1.85 -5.09 -10.18
CA ASP A 175 -3.19 -5.19 -10.78
C ASP A 175 -3.82 -6.59 -10.82
N ALA A 176 -5.15 -6.57 -10.93
CA ALA A 176 -6.14 -7.62 -10.68
C ALA A 176 -6.25 -8.76 -11.72
N GLY A 177 -5.19 -9.04 -12.49
CA GLY A 177 -5.22 -10.09 -13.51
C GLY A 177 -4.91 -11.50 -12.97
N THR A 178 -5.51 -12.54 -13.55
CA THR A 178 -5.05 -13.92 -13.35
C THR A 178 -3.76 -14.17 -14.12
N ILE A 179 -2.68 -14.48 -13.42
CA ILE A 179 -1.39 -14.86 -14.04
C ILE A 179 -1.42 -16.33 -14.50
N THR A 180 -0.93 -16.59 -15.70
CA THR A 180 -0.83 -17.92 -16.32
C THR A 180 0.48 -18.63 -15.94
N ASP A 181 0.55 -19.95 -16.13
CA ASP A 181 1.80 -20.71 -15.89
C ASP A 181 2.93 -20.31 -16.83
N ALA A 182 2.61 -19.94 -18.07
CA ALA A 182 3.58 -19.45 -19.05
C ALA A 182 4.18 -18.11 -18.61
N GLU A 183 3.35 -17.20 -18.07
CA GLU A 183 3.84 -15.93 -17.51
C GLU A 183 4.72 -16.16 -16.27
N ILE A 184 4.28 -17.01 -15.33
CA ILE A 184 5.09 -17.37 -14.16
C ILE A 184 6.44 -17.95 -14.60
N ALA A 185 6.46 -18.87 -15.57
CA ALA A 185 7.69 -19.45 -16.09
C ALA A 185 8.61 -18.40 -16.73
N GLY A 186 8.06 -17.47 -17.51
CA GLY A 186 8.82 -16.38 -18.11
C GLY A 186 9.44 -15.43 -17.07
N TYR A 187 8.72 -15.13 -15.98
CA TYR A 187 9.28 -14.36 -14.87
C TYR A 187 10.35 -15.14 -14.09
N ALA A 188 10.16 -16.45 -13.91
CA ALA A 188 11.10 -17.31 -13.19
C ALA A 188 12.50 -17.41 -13.85
N GLU A 189 12.62 -17.05 -15.13
CA GLU A 189 13.93 -17.00 -15.82
C GLU A 189 14.89 -15.95 -15.23
N TYR A 190 14.36 -14.90 -14.58
CA TYR A 190 15.17 -13.80 -14.05
C TYR A 190 14.78 -13.31 -12.66
N ALA A 191 13.59 -13.63 -12.17
CA ALA A 191 13.09 -13.22 -10.86
C ALA A 191 13.26 -14.36 -9.83
N ASP A 192 13.84 -14.00 -8.68
CA ASP A 192 13.91 -14.83 -7.49
C ASP A 192 12.61 -14.83 -6.69
N PHE A 193 11.80 -13.77 -6.79
CA PHE A 193 10.52 -13.70 -6.10
C PHE A 193 9.47 -12.91 -6.88
N LEU A 194 8.21 -13.25 -6.65
CA LEU A 194 7.04 -12.57 -7.20
C LEU A 194 6.19 -12.05 -6.04
N CYS A 195 5.84 -10.76 -6.04
CA CYS A 195 5.04 -10.16 -4.99
C CYS A 195 3.65 -9.78 -5.50
N PHE A 196 2.61 -10.29 -4.86
CA PHE A 196 1.22 -10.04 -5.23
C PHE A 196 0.44 -9.36 -4.10
N ARG A 197 -0.68 -8.74 -4.45
CA ARG A 197 -1.66 -8.33 -3.44
C ARG A 197 -2.22 -9.54 -2.70
N THR A 198 -2.37 -9.41 -1.39
CA THR A 198 -2.68 -10.56 -0.52
C THR A 198 -3.99 -11.26 -0.86
N ASP A 199 -5.00 -10.53 -1.33
CA ASP A 199 -6.27 -11.08 -1.80
C ASP A 199 -6.13 -12.03 -3.01
N ARG A 200 -4.96 -12.07 -3.65
CA ARG A 200 -4.64 -13.00 -4.75
C ARG A 200 -3.89 -14.23 -4.28
N ILE A 201 -3.38 -14.23 -3.07
CA ILE A 201 -2.61 -15.32 -2.53
C ILE A 201 -3.56 -16.46 -2.17
N THR A 202 -3.43 -17.55 -2.90
CA THR A 202 -4.15 -18.80 -2.67
C THR A 202 -3.15 -19.94 -2.69
N ALA A 203 -3.43 -21.04 -1.99
CA ALA A 203 -2.55 -22.22 -2.02
C ALA A 203 -2.25 -22.70 -3.46
N PRO A 204 -3.23 -22.75 -4.40
CA PRO A 204 -2.92 -23.06 -5.80
C PRO A 204 -1.96 -22.09 -6.48
N LEU A 205 -2.05 -20.77 -6.22
CA LEU A 205 -1.09 -19.81 -6.78
C LEU A 205 0.30 -20.00 -6.19
N VAL A 206 0.38 -20.16 -4.86
CA VAL A 206 1.64 -20.43 -4.15
C VAL A 206 2.34 -21.66 -4.75
N ASP A 207 1.60 -22.76 -4.89
CA ASP A 207 2.12 -24.00 -5.47
C ASP A 207 2.62 -23.82 -6.90
N ARG A 208 1.92 -23.03 -7.73
CA ARG A 208 2.32 -22.74 -9.12
C ARG A 208 3.62 -21.93 -9.17
N VAL A 209 3.75 -20.91 -8.32
CA VAL A 209 4.97 -20.09 -8.24
C VAL A 209 6.14 -20.91 -7.69
N HIS A 210 5.93 -21.68 -6.63
CA HIS A 210 6.97 -22.54 -6.06
C HIS A 210 7.46 -23.61 -7.04
N ARG A 211 6.57 -24.21 -7.84
CA ARG A 211 6.95 -25.16 -8.90
C ARG A 211 7.82 -24.52 -9.98
N ALA A 212 7.63 -23.23 -10.27
CA ALA A 212 8.45 -22.50 -11.21
C ALA A 212 9.81 -22.07 -10.63
N GLY A 213 9.97 -22.07 -9.30
CA GLY A 213 11.23 -21.76 -8.60
C GLY A 213 11.23 -20.52 -7.70
N PRO A 214 10.57 -19.40 -8.06
CA PRO A 214 10.58 -18.19 -7.24
C PRO A 214 9.94 -18.37 -5.86
N LEU A 215 10.23 -17.44 -4.96
CA LEU A 215 9.44 -17.19 -3.76
C LEU A 215 8.16 -16.43 -4.15
N ILE A 216 7.13 -16.58 -3.34
CA ILE A 216 5.92 -15.78 -3.43
C ILE A 216 5.76 -14.91 -2.19
N MET A 217 5.78 -13.61 -2.42
CA MET A 217 5.62 -12.57 -1.42
C MET A 217 4.22 -11.95 -1.55
N HIS A 218 3.75 -11.31 -0.49
CA HIS A 218 2.47 -10.62 -0.55
C HIS A 218 2.46 -9.30 0.20
N ASN A 219 1.73 -8.29 -0.29
CA ASN A 219 1.60 -7.01 0.41
C ASN A 219 0.24 -6.84 1.10
N THR A 220 0.27 -6.40 2.37
CA THR A 220 -0.92 -6.09 3.18
C THR A 220 -0.55 -5.29 4.43
N ASN A 221 -1.54 -4.58 4.99
CA ASN A 221 -1.41 -3.80 6.23
C ASN A 221 -2.19 -4.37 7.41
N THR A 222 -2.85 -5.52 7.25
CA THR A 222 -3.69 -6.10 8.30
C THR A 222 -3.17 -7.45 8.72
N ARG A 223 -3.15 -7.68 10.04
CA ARG A 223 -2.69 -8.95 10.62
C ARG A 223 -3.48 -10.14 10.09
N ALA A 224 -4.79 -10.01 9.94
CA ALA A 224 -5.65 -11.06 9.38
C ALA A 224 -5.16 -11.52 7.98
N TRP A 225 -4.87 -10.56 7.09
CA TRP A 225 -4.32 -10.87 5.77
C TRP A 225 -2.88 -11.38 5.83
N MET A 226 -2.05 -10.92 6.79
CA MET A 226 -0.74 -11.52 7.03
C MET A 226 -0.86 -13.02 7.35
N ASP A 227 -1.80 -13.37 8.24
CA ASP A 227 -2.07 -14.74 8.65
C ASP A 227 -2.72 -15.57 7.52
N GLU A 228 -3.50 -14.95 6.63
CA GLU A 228 -4.08 -15.63 5.48
C GLU A 228 -3.05 -15.97 4.41
N GLY A 229 -2.23 -15.00 3.99
CA GLY A 229 -1.15 -15.25 3.02
C GLY A 229 -0.16 -16.31 3.54
N ALA A 230 0.14 -16.24 4.84
CA ALA A 230 0.85 -17.26 5.57
C ALA A 230 0.21 -18.66 5.52
N ARG A 231 -1.10 -18.77 5.78
CA ARG A 231 -1.83 -20.05 5.73
C ARG A 231 -1.88 -20.62 4.33
N ALA A 232 -1.94 -19.76 3.32
CA ALA A 232 -1.85 -20.15 1.92
C ALA A 232 -0.45 -20.62 1.50
N GLY A 233 0.58 -20.37 2.32
CA GLY A 233 1.95 -20.83 2.10
C GLY A 233 2.89 -19.78 1.50
N ALA A 234 2.54 -18.49 1.55
CA ALA A 234 3.45 -17.44 1.10
C ALA A 234 4.74 -17.37 1.92
N ASP A 235 5.85 -17.06 1.24
CA ASP A 235 7.19 -17.02 1.83
C ASP A 235 7.44 -15.77 2.66
N GLY A 236 6.63 -14.72 2.49
CA GLY A 236 6.72 -13.54 3.33
C GLY A 236 5.85 -12.37 2.90
N THR A 237 5.91 -11.31 3.69
CA THR A 237 4.93 -10.22 3.67
C THR A 237 5.62 -8.87 3.56
N MET A 238 5.11 -7.99 2.71
CA MET A 238 5.42 -6.56 2.66
C MET A 238 4.32 -5.75 3.34
N THR A 239 4.67 -4.84 4.24
CA THR A 239 3.69 -4.12 5.06
C THR A 239 4.21 -2.79 5.58
N ASP A 240 3.29 -1.85 5.79
CA ASP A 240 3.53 -0.56 6.44
C ASP A 240 3.74 -0.71 7.96
N TRP A 241 3.34 -1.85 8.51
CA TRP A 241 3.27 -2.13 9.95
C TRP A 241 4.06 -3.40 10.34
N PRO A 242 5.38 -3.47 10.06
CA PRO A 242 6.18 -4.66 10.36
C PRO A 242 6.24 -5.00 11.87
N ASP A 243 6.03 -4.01 12.74
CA ASP A 243 5.96 -4.16 14.19
C ASP A 243 4.75 -4.99 14.66
N ARG A 244 3.62 -4.94 13.94
CA ARG A 244 2.40 -5.71 14.26
C ARG A 244 2.55 -7.22 14.12
N ARG A 245 3.65 -7.69 13.52
CA ARG A 245 3.94 -9.13 13.43
C ARG A 245 4.36 -9.72 14.77
N GLU A 246 5.03 -8.93 15.61
CA GLU A 246 5.52 -9.34 16.93
C GLU A 246 4.48 -9.15 18.05
N GLU A 247 3.39 -8.41 17.80
CA GLU A 247 2.23 -8.30 18.70
C GLU A 247 1.41 -9.61 18.77
N SER A 248 2.06 -10.76 18.90
CA SER A 248 1.47 -11.87 19.64
C SER A 248 1.52 -11.49 21.11
N HIS A 249 0.38 -11.10 21.71
CA HIS A 249 -0.05 -11.36 23.10
C HIS A 249 -1.14 -10.41 23.63
N LEU A 250 -1.51 -9.33 22.93
CA LEU A 250 -2.56 -8.43 23.43
C LEU A 250 -3.57 -8.11 22.31
N GLY A 251 -4.77 -8.66 22.44
CA GLY A 251 -5.85 -8.53 21.47
C GLY A 251 -6.28 -7.08 21.25
N PHE A 252 -5.82 -6.50 20.13
CA PHE A 252 -6.36 -5.30 19.52
C PHE A 252 -6.19 -5.42 18.00
N ALA A 253 -7.28 -5.52 17.25
CA ALA A 253 -7.29 -5.36 15.81
C ALA A 253 -8.03 -4.07 15.47
N GLU A 254 -7.31 -3.08 14.94
CA GLU A 254 -7.89 -1.89 14.30
C GLU A 254 -7.66 -2.07 12.78
N LEU A 255 -8.74 -2.30 12.03
CA LEU A 255 -8.67 -2.30 10.56
C LEU A 255 -8.91 -0.85 10.10
N ILE A 256 -7.88 -0.22 9.55
CA ILE A 256 -7.98 1.07 8.86
C ILE A 256 -7.92 0.76 7.36
N ILE A 257 -9.03 1.00 6.65
CA ILE A 257 -9.05 0.96 5.18
C ILE A 257 -8.94 2.40 4.72
N GLU A 258 -7.76 2.78 4.23
CA GLU A 258 -7.53 4.11 3.65
C GLU A 258 -8.14 4.22 2.26
N ALA A 259 -8.67 5.39 1.95
CA ALA A 259 -9.51 5.66 0.79
C ALA A 259 -8.86 5.32 -0.57
N GLU A 260 -7.53 5.33 -0.66
CA GLU A 260 -6.77 4.96 -1.87
C GLU A 260 -6.80 3.45 -2.17
N SER A 261 -7.15 2.62 -1.18
CA SER A 261 -7.27 1.16 -1.32
C SER A 261 -8.62 0.72 -1.93
N LEU A 262 -9.54 1.66 -2.19
CA LEU A 262 -10.97 1.44 -2.44
C LEU A 262 -11.38 1.23 -3.90
N LEU A 263 -10.48 0.81 -4.78
CA LEU A 263 -10.84 0.44 -6.16
C LEU A 263 -11.54 -0.93 -6.19
N GLY A 264 -12.77 -0.97 -5.67
CA GLY A 264 -13.73 -2.07 -5.76
C GLY A 264 -14.78 -1.81 -6.85
N VAL A 265 -15.24 -2.89 -7.48
CA VAL A 265 -16.07 -2.91 -8.70
C VAL A 265 -17.43 -2.24 -8.49
N ALA A 266 -17.65 -1.04 -9.05
CA ALA A 266 -19.00 -0.47 -9.20
C ALA A 266 -19.81 -1.30 -10.22
N ARG A 267 -21.01 -1.76 -9.85
CA ARG A 267 -21.98 -2.37 -10.77
C ARG A 267 -23.34 -1.72 -10.65
N THR A 268 -23.84 -1.19 -11.75
CA THR A 268 -25.21 -0.66 -11.86
C THR A 268 -26.20 -1.82 -11.98
N SER A 269 -27.35 -1.73 -11.30
CA SER A 269 -28.48 -2.64 -11.53
C SER A 269 -29.68 -1.86 -12.09
N GLY A 270 -29.90 -1.98 -13.40
CA GLY A 270 -31.07 -1.49 -14.14
C GLY A 270 -31.16 -2.18 -15.51
N PRO A 271 -32.36 -2.35 -16.10
CA PRO A 271 -32.59 -3.36 -17.14
C PRO A 271 -31.99 -2.94 -18.49
N ALA A 272 -31.50 -3.95 -19.21
CA ALA A 272 -30.88 -3.90 -20.54
C ALA A 272 -29.46 -3.31 -20.62
N SER A 273 -28.50 -4.23 -20.74
CA SER A 273 -27.23 -4.09 -21.48
C SER A 273 -26.77 -2.67 -21.82
N ARG A 274 -25.80 -2.12 -21.07
CA ARG A 274 -24.93 -1.07 -21.61
C ARG A 274 -23.47 -1.43 -21.35
N ARG A 275 -22.73 -1.49 -22.47
CA ARG A 275 -21.30 -1.74 -22.58
C ARG A 275 -20.52 -0.57 -21.98
N ARG A 276 -19.24 -0.85 -21.70
CA ARG A 276 -18.14 0.11 -21.52
C ARG A 276 -18.33 1.33 -22.44
N GLY A 277 -18.42 2.53 -21.86
CA GLY A 277 -18.53 3.80 -22.57
C GLY A 277 -19.96 4.37 -22.56
N ASP A 278 -20.29 5.13 -21.51
CA ASP A 278 -20.93 6.46 -21.58
C ASP A 278 -21.39 6.87 -20.17
N HIS A 279 -20.83 7.98 -19.69
CA HIS A 279 -20.87 8.57 -18.34
C HIS A 279 -19.97 7.86 -17.30
N GLY A 280 -18.66 8.13 -17.43
CA GLY A 280 -17.67 7.72 -16.44
C GLY A 280 -17.88 8.41 -15.09
N LEU A 281 -17.76 7.63 -14.02
CA LEU A 281 -17.54 8.11 -12.66
C LEU A 281 -16.38 9.13 -12.68
N GLY A 282 -16.70 10.40 -12.44
CA GLY A 282 -15.70 11.45 -12.29
C GLY A 282 -15.15 11.43 -10.87
N PHE A 283 -13.93 10.94 -10.68
CA PHE A 283 -13.22 11.06 -9.41
C PHE A 283 -12.64 12.48 -9.31
N LYS A 284 -13.06 13.25 -8.31
CA LYS A 284 -12.45 14.55 -7.97
C LYS A 284 -11.79 14.45 -6.60
N PHE A 285 -10.47 14.56 -6.56
CA PHE A 285 -9.73 14.68 -5.31
C PHE A 285 -9.74 16.15 -4.88
N SER A 286 -10.49 16.47 -3.84
CA SER A 286 -10.40 17.76 -3.14
C SER A 286 -9.62 17.54 -1.84
N GLY A 287 -8.61 18.37 -1.56
CA GLY A 287 -7.66 18.19 -0.46
C GLY A 287 -8.27 17.97 0.94
N ARG A 288 -7.47 17.30 1.77
CA ARG A 288 -7.73 16.68 3.09
C ARG A 288 -8.55 15.38 3.01
N SER A 289 -7.81 14.31 2.65
CA SER A 289 -8.07 12.89 2.95
C SER A 289 -9.51 12.40 2.83
N GLY A 290 -10.05 12.32 1.62
CA GLY A 290 -11.31 11.61 1.39
C GLY A 290 -11.53 11.27 -0.09
N LEU A 291 -12.16 10.13 -0.36
CA LEU A 291 -12.63 9.73 -1.69
C LEU A 291 -13.99 10.40 -1.95
N ALA A 292 -14.04 11.28 -2.95
CA ALA A 292 -15.30 11.81 -3.48
C ALA A 292 -15.77 10.98 -4.67
N VAL A 293 -16.96 10.41 -4.56
CA VAL A 293 -17.59 9.71 -5.69
C VAL A 293 -18.97 10.27 -5.95
N GLU A 294 -19.20 10.68 -7.20
CA GLU A 294 -20.55 10.99 -7.67
C GLU A 294 -21.31 9.67 -7.90
N LEU A 295 -22.45 9.52 -7.25
CA LEU A 295 -23.30 8.33 -7.35
C LEU A 295 -24.61 8.68 -8.01
N ALA A 296 -25.00 7.83 -8.96
CA ALA A 296 -26.36 7.74 -9.44
C ALA A 296 -27.23 6.93 -8.46
N LEU A 297 -28.55 7.06 -8.61
CA LEU A 297 -29.50 6.24 -7.86
C LEU A 297 -29.23 4.75 -8.13
N GLY A 298 -29.02 3.97 -7.07
CA GLY A 298 -28.77 2.53 -7.12
C GLY A 298 -27.31 2.13 -7.26
N ASP A 299 -26.39 3.09 -7.39
CA ASP A 299 -24.95 2.80 -7.31
C ASP A 299 -24.58 2.36 -5.89
N TRP A 300 -23.62 1.45 -5.78
CA TRP A 300 -23.15 0.96 -4.49
C TRP A 300 -21.66 0.70 -4.45
N PHE A 301 -21.10 0.75 -3.24
CA PHE A 301 -19.76 0.31 -2.89
C PHE A 301 -19.82 -0.85 -1.93
N GLU A 302 -18.90 -1.80 -2.06
CA GLU A 302 -18.77 -2.92 -1.14
C GLU A 302 -17.36 -2.92 -0.54
N PHE A 303 -17.33 -3.04 0.78
CA PHE A 303 -16.12 -3.06 1.60
C PHE A 303 -16.02 -4.46 2.22
N PRO A 304 -15.20 -5.35 1.65
CA PRO A 304 -14.92 -6.63 2.29
C PRO A 304 -14.05 -6.41 3.53
N PHE A 305 -14.39 -7.08 4.63
CA PHE A 305 -13.62 -7.08 5.86
C PHE A 305 -13.70 -8.44 6.56
N ILE A 306 -12.83 -8.67 7.54
CA ILE A 306 -12.84 -9.89 8.36
C ILE A 306 -13.17 -9.49 9.79
N ALA A 307 -14.15 -10.15 10.40
CA ALA A 307 -14.44 -10.01 11.82
C ALA A 307 -13.74 -11.12 12.61
N ASP A 308 -13.08 -10.76 13.71
CA ASP A 308 -12.61 -11.73 14.71
C ASP A 308 -13.73 -12.07 15.72
N GLN A 309 -13.55 -13.14 16.51
CA GLN A 309 -14.57 -13.63 17.46
C GLN A 309 -15.03 -12.54 18.45
N GLY A 310 -16.33 -12.19 18.43
CA GLY A 310 -16.95 -11.33 19.45
C GLY A 310 -18.03 -10.38 18.93
N ARG A 311 -18.42 -9.40 19.77
CA ARG A 311 -19.21 -8.24 19.33
C ARG A 311 -18.25 -7.27 18.63
N THR A 312 -18.44 -7.07 17.34
CA THR A 312 -17.60 -6.18 16.53
C THR A 312 -18.37 -4.90 16.25
N ALA A 313 -17.79 -3.76 16.60
CA ALA A 313 -18.33 -2.45 16.23
C ALA A 313 -17.73 -2.04 14.89
N LEU A 314 -18.56 -2.05 13.86
CA LEU A 314 -18.21 -1.46 12.58
C LEU A 314 -18.44 0.05 12.68
N ARG A 315 -17.38 0.85 12.52
CA ARG A 315 -17.48 2.30 12.52
C ARG A 315 -17.23 2.85 11.11
N CYS A 316 -18.20 3.57 10.58
CA CYS A 316 -18.10 4.22 9.29
C CYS A 316 -18.17 5.73 9.49
N ASP A 317 -17.06 6.43 9.25
CA ASP A 317 -17.01 7.88 9.36
C ASP A 317 -17.29 8.48 7.96
N LEU A 318 -18.51 9.00 7.79
CA LEU A 318 -19.00 9.55 6.52
C LEU A 318 -19.06 11.08 6.59
N VAL A 319 -18.67 11.76 5.52
CA VAL A 319 -18.67 13.22 5.48
C VAL A 319 -19.96 13.72 4.84
N ARG A 320 -20.68 14.62 5.53
CA ARG A 320 -21.80 15.33 4.92
C ARG A 320 -21.28 16.42 4.00
N HIS A 321 -21.87 16.56 2.82
CA HIS A 321 -21.49 17.53 1.80
C HIS A 321 -22.71 18.28 1.26
N PRO A 322 -22.59 19.54 0.78
CA PRO A 322 -23.71 20.24 0.15
C PRO A 322 -24.30 19.49 -1.05
N ALA A 323 -23.46 18.77 -1.80
CA ALA A 323 -23.87 17.91 -2.90
C ALA A 323 -24.17 16.45 -2.48
N GLY A 324 -24.27 16.17 -1.17
CA GLY A 324 -24.48 14.82 -0.64
C GLY A 324 -25.74 14.12 -1.13
N GLY A 325 -25.72 12.80 -1.18
CA GLY A 325 -26.89 11.96 -1.43
C GLY A 325 -27.45 11.33 -0.15
N VAL A 326 -28.53 10.55 -0.29
CA VAL A 326 -29.02 9.63 0.75
C VAL A 326 -28.50 8.24 0.42
N ILE A 327 -28.07 7.49 1.44
CA ILE A 327 -27.60 6.11 1.28
C ILE A 327 -28.33 5.12 2.21
N SER A 328 -28.25 3.84 1.87
CA SER A 328 -28.49 2.71 2.78
C SER A 328 -27.18 1.95 3.02
N ALA A 329 -27.14 1.18 4.09
CA ALA A 329 -26.04 0.31 4.45
C ALA A 329 -26.56 -1.10 4.71
N ASP A 330 -25.91 -2.09 4.09
CA ASP A 330 -26.21 -3.51 4.24
C ASP A 330 -24.94 -4.25 4.70
N LEU A 331 -25.08 -5.22 5.59
CA LEU A 331 -24.02 -6.10 6.05
C LEU A 331 -24.36 -7.54 5.67
N ASP A 332 -23.52 -8.16 4.84
CA ASP A 332 -23.78 -9.47 4.23
C ASP A 332 -25.18 -9.59 3.63
N ASP A 333 -25.55 -8.56 2.86
CA ASP A 333 -26.85 -8.43 2.20
C ASP A 333 -28.05 -8.28 3.19
N ALA A 334 -27.80 -8.09 4.49
CA ALA A 334 -28.81 -7.73 5.48
C ALA A 334 -28.79 -6.23 5.82
N PRO A 335 -29.94 -5.53 5.79
CA PRO A 335 -29.96 -4.07 6.00
C PRO A 335 -29.62 -3.71 7.45
N ILE A 336 -28.67 -2.78 7.63
CA ILE A 336 -28.24 -2.27 8.94
C ILE A 336 -28.54 -0.77 9.13
N ALA A 337 -28.71 0.00 8.04
CA ALA A 337 -29.29 1.33 8.08
C ALA A 337 -29.92 1.72 6.74
N SER A 338 -30.92 2.60 6.81
CA SER A 338 -31.59 3.19 5.65
C SER A 338 -31.83 4.68 5.85
N GLY A 339 -31.81 5.45 4.76
CA GLY A 339 -32.15 6.87 4.82
C GLY A 339 -31.06 7.74 5.44
N LEU A 340 -29.80 7.33 5.33
CA LEU A 340 -28.66 8.09 5.84
C LEU A 340 -28.41 9.29 4.94
N ASP A 341 -28.92 10.46 5.36
CA ASP A 341 -28.78 11.70 4.63
C ASP A 341 -27.39 12.33 4.81
N LEU A 342 -26.62 12.37 3.73
CA LEU A 342 -25.29 12.96 3.69
C LEU A 342 -25.30 14.41 3.18
N ARG A 343 -26.46 15.04 2.93
CA ARG A 343 -26.53 16.46 2.58
C ARG A 343 -26.24 17.30 3.81
N GLY A 344 -25.29 18.24 3.75
CA GLY A 344 -24.98 19.15 4.86
C GLY A 344 -24.62 20.55 4.38
N PRO A 345 -24.86 21.60 5.20
CA PRO A 345 -24.56 22.99 4.82
C PRO A 345 -23.04 23.27 4.70
N SER A 346 -22.22 22.44 5.34
CA SER A 346 -20.75 22.46 5.27
C SER A 346 -20.20 21.03 5.45
N PRO A 347 -18.97 20.73 4.98
CA PRO A 347 -18.28 19.49 5.28
C PRO A 347 -18.22 19.26 6.79
N SER A 348 -19.05 18.34 7.27
CA SER A 348 -19.12 17.97 8.69
C SER A 348 -19.18 16.45 8.78
N GLN A 349 -18.26 15.88 9.56
CA GLN A 349 -18.20 14.44 9.77
C GLN A 349 -19.47 13.99 10.51
N ARG A 350 -20.17 13.00 9.95
CA ARG A 350 -21.17 12.23 10.67
C ARG A 350 -20.57 10.87 10.98
N GLU A 351 -20.43 10.58 12.25
CA GLU A 351 -20.08 9.26 12.75
C GLU A 351 -21.29 8.34 12.60
N ILE A 352 -21.14 7.26 11.83
CA ILE A 352 -22.15 6.20 11.75
C ILE A 352 -21.54 4.95 12.35
N GLU A 353 -21.95 4.66 13.58
CA GLU A 353 -21.54 3.48 14.31
C GLU A 353 -22.60 2.38 14.18
N PHE A 354 -22.15 1.18 13.81
CA PHE A 354 -22.94 -0.03 13.81
C PHE A 354 -22.32 -1.02 14.80
N THR A 355 -23.10 -1.51 15.75
CA THR A 355 -22.65 -2.60 16.63
C THR A 355 -23.42 -3.85 16.28
N GLN A 356 -22.74 -4.86 15.73
CA GLN A 356 -23.34 -6.14 15.38
C GLN A 356 -22.48 -7.29 15.95
N ALA A 357 -23.13 -8.34 16.45
CA ALA A 357 -22.43 -9.59 16.72
C ALA A 357 -22.15 -10.28 15.37
N LEU A 358 -20.87 -10.46 15.04
CA LEU A 358 -20.45 -11.07 13.79
C LEU A 358 -19.81 -12.43 14.06
N ALA A 359 -20.05 -13.38 13.15
CA ALA A 359 -19.30 -14.62 13.17
C ALA A 359 -17.83 -14.32 12.87
N ALA A 360 -16.91 -15.15 13.34
CA ALA A 360 -15.53 -15.01 12.87
C ALA A 360 -15.45 -15.38 11.39
N GLY A 361 -14.89 -14.52 10.55
CA GLY A 361 -14.80 -14.77 9.12
C GLY A 361 -15.00 -13.53 8.24
N PRO A 362 -15.09 -13.73 6.91
CA PRO A 362 -15.26 -12.66 5.96
C PRO A 362 -16.70 -12.12 5.98
N HIS A 363 -16.80 -10.80 5.95
CA HIS A 363 -18.03 -10.01 5.90
C HIS A 363 -17.94 -8.95 4.82
N ARG A 364 -19.08 -8.41 4.40
CA ARG A 364 -19.16 -7.36 3.37
C ARG A 364 -20.11 -6.26 3.80
N LEU A 365 -19.61 -5.03 3.94
CA LEU A 365 -20.44 -3.84 4.10
C LEU A 365 -20.74 -3.29 2.71
N ARG A 366 -22.00 -3.14 2.33
CA ARG A 366 -22.43 -2.44 1.13
C ARG A 366 -23.05 -1.10 1.50
N LEU A 367 -22.61 -0.02 0.86
CA LEU A 367 -23.25 1.29 0.91
C LEU A 367 -23.92 1.57 -0.44
N THR A 368 -25.23 1.80 -0.45
CA THR A 368 -26.02 1.98 -1.68
C THR A 368 -26.63 3.38 -1.72
N ALA A 369 -26.47 4.10 -2.82
CA ALA A 369 -27.11 5.39 -3.04
C ALA A 369 -28.61 5.22 -3.28
N THR A 370 -29.42 5.78 -2.39
CA THR A 370 -30.88 5.82 -2.51
C THR A 370 -31.39 7.15 -3.07
N THR A 371 -30.51 8.13 -3.24
CA THR A 371 -30.69 9.28 -4.13
C THR A 371 -29.38 9.58 -4.86
N PRO A 372 -29.42 10.22 -6.05
CA PRO A 372 -28.22 10.76 -6.66
C PRO A 372 -27.52 11.78 -5.74
N GLY A 373 -26.20 11.85 -5.79
CA GLY A 373 -25.40 12.80 -5.03
C GLY A 373 -23.93 12.39 -4.89
N THR A 374 -23.12 13.22 -4.23
CA THR A 374 -21.71 12.94 -3.94
C THR A 374 -21.58 12.21 -2.61
N LEU A 375 -20.96 11.04 -2.62
CA LEU A 375 -20.46 10.37 -1.42
C LEU A 375 -19.03 10.85 -1.16
N LEU A 376 -18.80 11.49 -0.02
CA LEU A 376 -17.45 11.75 0.50
C LEU A 376 -17.16 10.75 1.61
N LEU A 377 -16.25 9.80 1.33
CA LEU A 377 -15.76 8.85 2.30
C LEU A 377 -14.37 9.26 2.77
N ASP A 378 -14.27 9.66 4.04
CA ASP A 378 -13.03 10.07 4.68
C ASP A 378 -12.33 8.86 5.29
N ARG A 379 -13.04 8.10 6.15
CA ARG A 379 -12.47 6.93 6.82
C ARG A 379 -13.49 5.83 7.07
N LEU A 380 -13.11 4.59 6.80
CA LEU A 380 -13.79 3.40 7.31
C LEU A 380 -12.89 2.75 8.36
N SER A 381 -13.39 2.57 9.59
CA SER A 381 -12.63 1.95 10.68
C SER A 381 -13.42 0.81 11.32
N LEU A 382 -12.81 -0.38 11.42
CA LEU A 382 -13.40 -1.46 12.20
C LEU A 382 -12.77 -1.46 13.58
N ARG A 383 -13.63 -1.47 14.61
CA ARG A 383 -13.21 -1.55 16.01
C ARG A 383 -13.89 -2.74 16.67
N HIS A 384 -13.13 -3.60 17.33
CA HIS A 384 -13.76 -4.54 18.24
C HIS A 384 -14.38 -3.75 19.40
N ALA A 385 -15.70 -3.87 19.58
CA ALA A 385 -16.34 -3.33 20.76
C ALA A 385 -15.73 -4.10 21.94
N ARG A 386 -15.05 -3.40 22.85
CA ARG A 386 -14.69 -4.02 24.13
C ARG A 386 -15.99 -4.58 24.69
N SER A 387 -15.98 -5.86 25.04
CA SER A 387 -17.01 -6.44 25.88
C SER A 387 -17.11 -5.60 27.15
N THR A 388 -17.99 -4.60 27.17
CA THR A 388 -18.54 -4.05 28.40
C THR A 388 -19.62 -5.01 28.83
N VAL A 389 -19.18 -6.15 29.35
CA VAL A 389 -20.01 -6.95 30.27
C VAL A 389 -19.38 -6.73 31.64
N PRO A 390 -20.16 -6.32 32.66
CA PRO A 390 -19.66 -5.98 34.01
C PRO A 390 -18.99 -7.16 34.72
#